data_AF-A0A6P4EEB7-F1
#
_entry.id   AF-A0A6P4EEB7-F1
#
_cell.length_a   1.000
_cell.length_b   1.000
_cell.length_c   1.000
_cell.angle_alpha   90.00
_cell.angle_beta   90.00
_cell.angle_gamma   90.00
#
_symmetry.space_group_name_H-M   'P 1'
#
loop_
_entity.id
_entity.type
_entity.pdbx_description
1 polymer ?
#
loop_
_entity_poly.entity_id
_entity_poly.type
_entity_poly.pdbx_seq_one_letter_code
_entity_poly.pdbx_strand_id
1 'polypeptide(L)'
;EIFETPEAIWSSSDGTHFMFAVFNDTNVGMMTYPWLSSGALFSGNNIYPENFFPETKNVRYPTPGTANPKVQLWAVDITNLSAIQKFQIEPPASLDGQDYYLTSAGWISDTNRQISVVYMGRSQNYSVVSMCSKLQSWKCSEIHSERAPEDEWLDIFPHPVFSSDGSSFLLLSSIQESGHYQFTHIKHITISQRRASVISHGRYE
;
A
#
# COMPACT_ATOMS: atom_id res chain seq x y z
N GLU A 1 1.45 6.16 7.84
CA GLU A 1 2.29 6.90 6.88
C GLU A 1 1.95 6.50 5.45
N ILE A 2 1.87 5.19 5.15
CA ILE A 2 1.37 4.70 3.85
C ILE A 2 -0.02 4.07 3.97
N PHE A 3 -0.18 3.06 4.84
CA PHE A 3 -1.51 2.54 5.16
C PHE A 3 -2.17 3.41 6.25
N GLU A 4 -3.48 3.58 6.12
CA GLU A 4 -4.32 4.23 7.13
C GLU A 4 -4.52 3.35 8.36
N THR A 5 -4.47 2.03 8.17
CA THR A 5 -4.70 1.03 9.20
C THR A 5 -3.48 0.12 9.36
N PRO A 6 -3.28 -0.52 10.53
CA PRO A 6 -2.12 -1.38 10.78
C PRO A 6 -2.19 -2.71 10.02
N GLU A 7 -3.35 -3.07 9.46
CA GLU A 7 -3.56 -4.30 8.71
C GLU A 7 -2.89 -4.22 7.33
N ALA A 8 -2.05 -5.19 7.03
CA ALA A 8 -1.43 -5.37 5.72
C ALA A 8 -1.80 -6.75 5.14
N ILE A 9 -3.08 -7.11 5.26
CA ILE A 9 -3.64 -8.41 4.88
C ILE A 9 -4.95 -8.17 4.12
N TRP A 10 -5.15 -8.87 3.01
CA TRP A 10 -6.33 -8.74 2.14
C TRP A 10 -6.90 -10.11 1.77
N SER A 11 -8.06 -10.46 2.34
CA SER A 11 -8.75 -11.72 2.06
C SER A 11 -9.49 -11.69 0.72
N SER A 12 -9.60 -12.85 0.06
CA SER A 12 -10.54 -13.04 -1.04
C SER A 12 -11.99 -13.01 -0.55
N SER A 13 -12.94 -12.78 -1.45
CA SER A 13 -14.37 -12.74 -1.13
C SER A 13 -14.91 -14.08 -0.59
N ASP A 14 -14.34 -15.21 -1.03
CA ASP A 14 -14.71 -16.55 -0.59
C ASP A 14 -13.92 -17.04 0.64
N GLY A 15 -12.94 -16.26 1.11
CA GLY A 15 -12.08 -16.60 2.25
C GLY A 15 -11.11 -17.77 2.02
N THR A 16 -10.97 -18.28 0.79
CA THR A 16 -10.05 -19.40 0.49
C THR A 16 -8.64 -18.92 0.18
N HIS A 17 -8.46 -17.62 -0.10
CA HIS A 17 -7.19 -16.99 -0.38
C HIS A 17 -7.02 -15.73 0.45
N PHE A 18 -5.78 -15.34 0.68
CA PHE A 18 -5.47 -14.02 1.21
C PHE A 18 -4.11 -13.55 0.71
N MET A 19 -3.91 -12.24 0.73
CA MET A 19 -2.61 -11.63 0.52
C MET A 19 -2.09 -11.04 1.82
N PHE A 20 -0.77 -10.98 1.99
CA PHE A 20 -0.15 -10.26 3.09
C PHE A 20 1.15 -9.60 2.63
N ALA A 21 1.44 -8.42 3.17
CA ALA A 21 2.71 -7.74 2.93
C ALA A 21 3.75 -8.13 3.98
N VAL A 22 5.01 -8.21 3.56
CA VAL A 22 6.19 -8.41 4.40
C VAL A 22 7.06 -7.18 4.26
N PHE A 23 7.36 -6.54 5.39
CA PHE A 23 8.23 -5.38 5.47
C PHE A 23 9.60 -5.79 6.02
N ASN A 24 10.65 -5.41 5.30
CA ASN A 24 12.03 -5.63 5.72
C ASN A 24 12.68 -4.31 6.15
N ASP A 25 12.81 -4.15 7.46
CA ASP A 25 13.34 -2.96 8.11
C ASP A 25 14.81 -3.08 8.50
N THR A 26 15.52 -4.10 8.02
CA THR A 26 16.90 -4.41 8.44
C THR A 26 17.84 -3.21 8.26
N ASN A 27 17.68 -2.48 7.16
CA ASN A 27 18.50 -1.32 6.80
C ASN A 27 17.86 0.03 7.19
N VAL A 28 16.69 0.01 7.82
CA VAL A 28 16.00 1.23 8.25
C VAL A 28 16.66 1.77 9.51
N GLY A 29 16.75 3.10 9.60
CA GLY A 29 17.26 3.80 10.78
C GLY A 29 16.52 3.39 12.06
N MET A 30 17.15 3.62 13.21
CA MET A 30 16.56 3.33 14.52
C MET A 30 16.40 4.62 15.30
N MET A 31 15.17 4.89 15.72
CA MET A 31 14.88 5.94 16.70
C MET A 31 14.88 5.33 18.09
N THR A 32 15.69 5.91 18.96
CA THR A 32 15.86 5.50 20.36
C THR A 32 15.37 6.60 21.28
N TYR A 33 14.52 6.27 22.26
CA TYR A 33 13.95 7.25 23.18
C TYR A 33 13.76 6.66 24.59
N PRO A 34 13.84 7.50 25.65
CA PRO A 34 13.59 7.06 27.01
C PRO A 34 12.09 6.80 27.24
N TRP A 35 11.79 5.72 27.96
CA TRP A 35 10.45 5.31 28.35
C TRP A 35 10.26 5.51 29.85
N LEU A 36 9.55 6.58 30.17
CA LEU A 36 9.19 6.93 31.55
C LEU A 36 7.91 6.18 31.91
N SER A 37 8.03 5.02 32.56
CA SER A 37 6.85 4.31 33.08
C SER A 37 6.29 5.06 34.30
N SER A 38 4.96 5.19 34.36
CA SER A 38 4.26 5.90 35.45
C SER A 38 4.49 5.28 36.84
N GLY A 39 4.90 4.01 36.92
CA GLY A 39 5.24 3.34 38.17
C GLY A 39 6.56 3.80 38.81
N ALA A 40 7.48 4.38 38.03
CA ALA A 40 8.77 4.83 38.56
C ALA A 40 8.70 6.18 39.30
N LEU A 41 7.61 6.95 39.12
CA LEU A 41 7.51 8.33 39.63
C LEU A 41 6.43 8.53 40.71
N PHE A 42 5.51 7.58 40.93
CA PHE A 42 4.34 7.77 41.81
C PHE A 42 4.09 6.66 42.83
N SER A 43 5.10 5.84 43.18
CA SER A 43 4.93 4.84 44.23
C SER A 43 4.99 5.48 45.62
N GLY A 44 3.85 6.04 46.07
CA GLY A 44 3.63 6.52 47.43
C GLY A 44 3.41 5.41 48.47
N ASN A 45 3.43 4.15 48.03
CA ASN A 45 3.51 2.98 48.90
C ASN A 45 4.91 2.38 48.74
N ASN A 46 5.48 1.89 49.84
CA ASN A 46 6.83 1.32 49.99
C ASN A 46 7.12 0.05 49.14
N ILE A 47 6.74 0.06 47.87
CA ILE A 47 7.09 -0.91 46.84
C ILE A 47 8.15 -0.21 46.00
N TYR A 48 9.41 -0.56 46.27
CA TYR A 48 10.54 -0.09 45.47
C TYR A 48 10.26 -0.44 43.99
N PRO A 49 10.26 0.53 43.07
CA PRO A 49 10.20 0.20 41.66
C PRO A 49 11.45 -0.64 41.31
N GLU A 50 11.27 -1.81 40.72
CA GLU A 50 12.37 -2.71 40.31
C GLU A 50 13.39 -2.02 39.39
N ASN A 51 12.98 -0.97 38.67
CA ASN A 51 13.82 -0.19 37.75
C ASN A 51 13.97 1.26 38.24
N PHE A 52 15.15 1.60 38.75
CA PHE A 52 15.53 2.95 39.17
C PHE A 52 15.88 3.89 38.00
N PHE A 53 16.01 3.36 36.78
CA PHE A 53 16.36 4.12 35.57
C PHE A 53 15.33 3.90 34.47
N PRO A 54 14.99 4.94 33.68
CA PRO A 54 14.10 4.81 32.53
C PRO A 54 14.56 3.73 31.57
N GLU A 55 13.62 2.92 31.09
CA GLU A 55 13.91 1.98 30.01
C GLU A 55 14.19 2.74 28.71
N THR A 56 14.97 2.14 27.82
CA THR A 56 15.16 2.66 26.47
C THR A 56 14.31 1.85 25.50
N LYS A 57 13.48 2.52 24.68
CA LYS A 57 12.71 1.89 23.60
C LYS A 57 13.32 2.26 22.26
N ASN A 58 13.26 1.31 21.33
CA ASN A 58 13.80 1.41 19.99
C ASN A 58 12.68 1.14 18.99
N VAL A 59 12.59 1.96 17.95
CA VAL A 59 11.67 1.74 16.82
C VAL A 59 12.42 1.95 15.51
N ARG A 60 12.14 1.13 14.49
CA ARG A 60 12.64 1.36 13.14
C ARG A 60 11.88 2.55 12.56
N TYR A 61 12.60 3.60 12.19
CA TYR A 61 12.00 4.85 11.73
C TYR A 61 12.89 5.48 10.65
N PRO A 62 12.43 5.55 9.39
CA PRO A 62 13.16 6.21 8.32
C PRO A 62 13.06 7.73 8.47
N THR A 63 14.19 8.42 8.56
CA THR A 63 14.24 9.89 8.46
C THR A 63 14.42 10.31 7.00
N PRO A 64 14.15 11.58 6.64
CA PRO A 64 14.27 12.06 5.26
C PRO A 64 15.63 11.73 4.65
N GLY A 65 15.62 11.14 3.46
CA GLY A 65 16.82 10.73 2.73
C GLY A 65 17.46 9.41 3.17
N THR A 66 16.97 8.75 4.22
CA THR A 66 17.50 7.44 4.68
C THR A 66 16.79 6.26 4.01
N ALA A 67 17.25 5.03 4.25
CA ALA A 67 16.67 3.85 3.64
C ALA A 67 15.26 3.56 4.20
N ASN A 68 14.31 3.31 3.29
CA ASN A 68 12.95 2.90 3.63
C ASN A 68 12.85 1.37 3.82
N PRO A 69 11.80 0.90 4.51
CA PRO A 69 11.39 -0.50 4.50
C PRO A 69 11.27 -1.04 3.08
N LYS A 70 11.79 -2.25 2.83
CA LYS A 70 11.50 -2.96 1.57
C LYS A 70 10.24 -3.79 1.74
N VAL A 71 9.29 -3.66 0.82
CA VAL A 71 8.02 -4.38 0.87
C VAL A 71 7.98 -5.52 -0.16
N GLN A 72 7.44 -6.66 0.27
CA GLN A 72 7.10 -7.80 -0.58
C GLN A 72 5.64 -8.16 -0.37
N LEU A 73 4.92 -8.50 -1.43
CA LEU A 73 3.53 -8.98 -1.33
C LEU A 73 3.50 -10.48 -1.64
N TRP A 74 2.74 -11.22 -0.85
CA TRP A 74 2.55 -12.66 -1.00
C TRP A 74 1.06 -12.99 -1.07
N ALA A 75 0.68 -13.86 -2.00
CA ALA A 75 -0.64 -14.48 -2.04
C ALA A 75 -0.57 -15.91 -1.48
N VAL A 76 -1.60 -16.31 -0.76
CA VAL A 76 -1.72 -17.62 -0.11
C VAL A 76 -3.02 -18.27 -0.52
N ASP A 77 -2.94 -19.55 -0.91
CA ASP A 77 -4.10 -20.42 -1.11
C ASP A 77 -4.21 -21.36 0.11
N ILE A 78 -5.31 -21.24 0.83
CA ILE A 78 -5.65 -22.05 2.01
C ILE A 78 -6.82 -23.01 1.77
N THR A 79 -7.20 -23.24 0.50
CA THR A 79 -8.26 -24.19 0.14
C THR A 79 -7.99 -25.59 0.70
N ASN A 80 -6.72 -25.99 0.74
CA ASN A 80 -6.27 -27.22 1.40
C ASN A 80 -5.29 -26.89 2.53
N LEU A 81 -5.77 -26.95 3.78
CA LEU A 81 -4.97 -26.64 4.97
C LEU A 81 -3.77 -27.57 5.17
N SER A 82 -3.79 -28.77 4.60
CA SER A 82 -2.66 -29.71 4.64
C SER A 82 -1.57 -29.38 3.61
N ALA A 83 -1.87 -28.53 2.62
CA ALA A 83 -0.99 -28.19 1.50
C ALA A 83 -1.14 -26.72 1.11
N ILE A 84 -0.84 -25.82 2.06
CA ILE A 84 -0.88 -24.37 1.84
C ILE A 84 0.11 -23.96 0.75
N GLN A 85 -0.37 -23.27 -0.27
CA GLN A 85 0.47 -22.74 -1.34
C GLN A 85 0.72 -21.25 -1.12
N LYS A 86 1.97 -20.82 -1.28
CA LYS A 86 2.37 -19.41 -1.15
C LYS A 86 3.04 -18.96 -2.43
N PHE A 87 2.68 -17.77 -2.89
CA PHE A 87 3.18 -17.19 -4.13
C PHE A 87 3.67 -15.77 -3.87
N GLN A 88 4.89 -15.47 -4.28
CA GLN A 88 5.39 -14.11 -4.26
C GLN A 88 4.79 -13.36 -5.45
N ILE A 89 4.29 -12.15 -5.19
CA ILE A 89 3.81 -11.26 -6.25
C ILE A 89 5.00 -10.45 -6.77
N GLU A 90 5.25 -10.53 -8.07
CA GLU A 90 6.34 -9.78 -8.72
C GLU A 90 5.82 -8.42 -9.21
N PRO A 91 6.32 -7.28 -8.71
CA PRO A 91 5.93 -5.95 -9.16
C PRO A 91 6.13 -5.75 -10.68
N PRO A 92 5.44 -4.79 -11.31
CA PRO A 92 5.64 -4.49 -12.72
C PRO A 92 7.07 -3.97 -13.01
N ALA A 93 7.59 -4.30 -14.19
CA ALA A 93 8.94 -3.92 -14.62
C ALA A 93 9.19 -2.40 -14.64
N SER A 94 8.14 -1.56 -14.65
CA SER A 94 8.27 -0.10 -14.54
C SER A 94 8.84 0.36 -13.20
N LEU A 95 8.85 -0.49 -12.18
CA LEU A 95 9.42 -0.23 -10.85
C LEU A 95 10.80 -0.87 -10.65
N ASP A 96 11.35 -1.56 -11.65
CA ASP A 96 12.64 -2.23 -11.53
C ASP A 96 13.76 -1.22 -11.22
N GLY A 97 14.50 -1.50 -10.15
CA GLY A 97 15.59 -0.64 -9.69
C GLY A 97 15.15 0.67 -9.01
N GLN A 98 13.85 0.87 -8.78
CA GLN A 98 13.32 2.05 -8.08
C GLN A 98 12.90 1.70 -6.65
N ASP A 99 13.04 2.67 -5.75
CA ASP A 99 12.39 2.58 -4.44
C ASP A 99 10.90 2.93 -4.61
N TYR A 100 10.03 2.11 -4.02
CA TYR A 100 8.59 2.29 -4.09
C TYR A 100 7.91 1.89 -2.77
N TYR A 101 6.69 2.37 -2.61
CA TYR A 101 5.74 1.96 -1.58
C TYR A 101 4.66 1.07 -2.21
N LEU A 102 4.19 0.06 -1.47
CA LEU A 102 2.91 -0.59 -1.76
C LEU A 102 1.85 0.21 -1.01
N THR A 103 0.95 0.88 -1.74
CA THR A 103 -0.06 1.76 -1.13
C THR A 103 -1.39 1.05 -0.95
N SER A 104 -1.70 0.08 -1.82
CA SER A 104 -2.95 -0.67 -1.74
C SER A 104 -2.87 -1.99 -2.49
N ALA A 105 -3.63 -3.00 -2.06
CA ALA A 105 -3.79 -4.26 -2.78
C ALA A 105 -5.23 -4.77 -2.63
N GLY A 106 -5.69 -5.56 -3.60
CA GLY A 106 -7.05 -6.08 -3.60
C GLY A 106 -7.27 -7.20 -4.62
N TRP A 107 -8.31 -7.99 -4.42
CA TRP A 107 -8.74 -9.02 -5.37
C TRP A 107 -9.70 -8.40 -6.40
N ILE A 108 -9.56 -8.75 -7.68
CA ILE A 108 -10.34 -8.14 -8.79
C ILE A 108 -11.65 -8.88 -9.05
N SER A 109 -11.70 -10.19 -8.83
CA SER A 109 -12.87 -11.02 -9.06
C SER A 109 -12.98 -12.12 -8.02
N ASP A 110 -14.17 -12.73 -7.93
CA ASP A 110 -14.45 -13.88 -7.05
C ASP A 110 -13.75 -15.17 -7.50
N THR A 111 -12.92 -15.13 -8.55
CA THR A 111 -12.22 -16.30 -9.07
C THR A 111 -10.88 -16.56 -8.39
N ASN A 112 -10.38 -15.63 -7.58
CA ASN A 112 -9.08 -15.68 -6.92
C ASN A 112 -7.88 -15.89 -7.88
N ARG A 113 -8.04 -15.49 -9.15
CA ARG A 113 -7.02 -15.62 -10.18
C ARG A 113 -6.31 -14.31 -10.51
N GLN A 114 -6.88 -13.19 -10.09
CA GLN A 114 -6.42 -11.86 -10.43
C GLN A 114 -6.45 -10.96 -9.20
N ILE A 115 -5.38 -10.21 -9.04
CA ILE A 115 -5.22 -9.20 -8.00
C ILE A 115 -4.81 -7.88 -8.63
N SER A 116 -5.14 -6.80 -7.96
CA SER A 116 -4.66 -5.46 -8.24
C SER A 116 -3.72 -5.03 -7.13
N VAL A 117 -2.60 -4.41 -7.50
CA VAL A 117 -1.66 -3.81 -6.55
C VAL A 117 -1.33 -2.41 -7.03
N VAL A 118 -1.44 -1.45 -6.12
CA VAL A 118 -1.08 -0.05 -6.34
C VAL A 118 0.27 0.21 -5.69
N TYR A 119 1.19 0.68 -6.51
CA TYR A 119 2.52 1.08 -6.08
C TYR A 119 2.71 2.58 -6.29
N MET A 120 3.51 3.20 -5.45
CA MET A 120 3.88 4.60 -5.58
C MET A 120 5.39 4.75 -5.49
N GLY A 121 5.98 5.49 -6.42
CA GLY A 121 7.42 5.77 -6.38
C GLY A 121 7.80 6.54 -5.11
N ARG A 122 9.07 6.41 -4.67
CA ARG A 122 9.56 7.07 -3.45
C ARG A 122 9.37 8.59 -3.43
N SER A 123 9.48 9.24 -4.58
CA SER A 123 9.24 10.69 -4.75
C SER A 123 7.77 11.08 -4.77
N GLN A 124 6.84 10.11 -4.71
CA GLN A 124 5.39 10.29 -4.66
C GLN A 124 4.78 11.08 -5.83
N ASN A 125 5.50 11.24 -6.94
CA ASN A 125 5.02 11.91 -8.15
C ASN A 125 4.57 10.92 -9.25
N TYR A 126 4.63 9.62 -8.98
CA TYR A 126 4.27 8.56 -9.90
C TYR A 126 3.60 7.40 -9.15
N SER A 127 2.39 7.06 -9.56
CA SER A 127 1.60 5.96 -9.00
C SER A 127 1.23 4.98 -10.12
N VAL A 128 1.34 3.69 -9.84
CA VAL A 128 1.13 2.60 -10.79
C VAL A 128 0.05 1.67 -10.26
N VAL A 129 -1.03 1.54 -11.02
CA VAL A 129 -2.01 0.47 -10.81
C VAL A 129 -1.58 -0.70 -11.66
N SER A 130 -1.35 -1.84 -11.02
CA SER A 130 -0.91 -3.07 -11.67
C SER A 130 -1.92 -4.19 -11.48
N MET A 131 -2.00 -5.07 -12.48
CA MET A 131 -2.79 -6.30 -12.43
C MET A 131 -1.85 -7.50 -12.50
N CYS A 132 -2.03 -8.44 -11.59
CA CYS A 132 -1.23 -9.66 -11.50
C CYS A 132 -2.16 -10.87 -11.57
N SER A 133 -1.73 -11.93 -12.26
CA SER A 133 -2.58 -13.11 -12.47
C SER A 133 -1.88 -14.43 -12.20
N LYS A 134 -2.63 -15.40 -11.69
CA LYS A 134 -2.17 -16.78 -11.50
C LYS A 134 -1.69 -17.42 -12.80
N LEU A 135 -2.33 -17.09 -13.93
CA LEU A 135 -1.95 -17.57 -15.27
C LEU A 135 -0.55 -17.11 -15.70
N GLN A 136 -0.11 -15.96 -15.20
CA GLN A 136 1.21 -15.39 -15.48
C GLN A 136 2.16 -15.59 -14.29
N SER A 137 1.94 -16.65 -13.50
CA SER A 137 2.76 -16.97 -12.31
C SER A 137 2.90 -15.80 -11.34
N TRP A 138 1.83 -15.01 -11.16
CA TRP A 138 1.78 -13.85 -10.27
C TRP A 138 2.72 -12.68 -10.64
N LYS A 139 3.13 -12.61 -11.91
CA LYS A 139 3.78 -11.43 -12.47
C LYS A 139 2.76 -10.33 -12.71
N CYS A 140 3.06 -9.12 -12.25
CA CYS A 140 2.22 -7.97 -12.44
C CYS A 140 2.57 -7.22 -13.73
N SER A 141 1.55 -6.74 -14.42
CA SER A 141 1.67 -5.79 -15.51
C SER A 141 1.05 -4.46 -15.11
N GLU A 142 1.71 -3.34 -15.44
CA GLU A 142 1.12 -2.01 -15.32
C GLU A 142 -0.09 -1.88 -16.25
N ILE A 143 -1.25 -1.58 -15.67
CA ILE A 143 -2.50 -1.36 -16.41
C ILE A 143 -2.87 0.12 -16.51
N HIS A 144 -2.39 0.94 -15.57
CA HIS A 144 -2.59 2.39 -15.55
C HIS A 144 -1.54 3.05 -14.67
N SER A 145 -1.27 4.33 -14.93
CA SER A 145 -0.42 5.14 -14.07
C SER A 145 -0.92 6.58 -13.97
N GLU A 146 -0.75 7.18 -12.81
CA GLU A 146 -0.93 8.62 -12.57
C GLU A 146 0.43 9.27 -12.37
N ARG A 147 0.56 10.52 -12.84
CA ARG A 147 1.74 11.36 -12.65
C ARG A 147 1.31 12.70 -12.07
N ALA A 148 2.02 13.15 -11.05
CA ALA A 148 1.83 14.49 -10.53
C ALA A 148 2.28 15.53 -11.57
N PRO A 149 1.67 16.72 -11.57
CA PRO A 149 2.24 17.90 -12.22
C PRO A 149 3.64 18.23 -11.70
N GLU A 150 4.32 19.16 -12.37
CA GLU A 150 5.63 19.64 -11.96
C GLU A 150 5.56 20.26 -10.55
N ASP A 151 6.57 19.96 -9.72
CA ASP A 151 6.68 20.40 -8.32
C ASP A 151 5.52 20.01 -7.38
N GLU A 152 4.70 19.03 -7.78
CA GLU A 152 3.60 18.48 -6.98
C GLU A 152 3.82 16.99 -6.65
N TRP A 153 3.00 16.46 -5.73
CA TRP A 153 2.94 15.03 -5.41
C TRP A 153 1.53 14.48 -5.65
N LEU A 154 1.41 13.16 -5.69
CA LEU A 154 0.14 12.44 -5.74
C LEU A 154 -0.30 12.09 -4.34
N ASP A 155 -1.59 12.28 -4.06
CA ASP A 155 -2.20 11.73 -2.86
C ASP A 155 -2.35 10.21 -2.96
N ILE A 156 -2.37 9.56 -1.80
CA ILE A 156 -2.70 8.14 -1.68
C ILE A 156 -4.22 8.03 -1.58
N PHE A 157 -4.84 7.42 -2.60
CA PHE A 157 -6.27 7.17 -2.62
C PHE A 157 -6.62 5.73 -2.22
N PRO A 158 -7.89 5.47 -1.84
CA PRO A 158 -8.39 4.12 -1.61
C PRO A 158 -8.17 3.18 -2.81
N HIS A 159 -8.25 1.87 -2.54
CA HIS A 159 -8.07 0.86 -3.57
C HIS A 159 -9.01 1.10 -4.76
N PRO A 160 -8.53 0.99 -6.02
CA PRO A 160 -9.40 1.13 -7.18
C PRO A 160 -10.52 0.07 -7.18
N VAL A 161 -11.73 0.47 -7.58
CA VAL A 161 -12.89 -0.41 -7.62
C VAL A 161 -12.98 -1.04 -9.01
N PHE A 162 -12.69 -2.34 -9.10
CA PHE A 162 -12.72 -3.08 -10.37
C PHE A 162 -14.12 -3.54 -10.74
N SER A 163 -14.38 -3.62 -12.04
CA SER A 163 -15.51 -4.39 -12.57
C SER A 163 -15.29 -5.88 -12.28
N SER A 164 -16.39 -6.65 -12.17
CA SER A 164 -16.34 -8.08 -11.80
C SER A 164 -15.54 -8.95 -12.78
N ASP A 165 -15.45 -8.53 -14.04
CA ASP A 165 -14.67 -9.16 -15.10
C ASP A 165 -13.20 -8.68 -15.15
N GLY A 166 -12.84 -7.68 -14.32
CA GLY A 166 -11.53 -7.05 -14.30
C GLY A 166 -11.18 -6.26 -15.57
N SER A 167 -12.13 -5.95 -16.45
CA SER A 167 -11.86 -5.26 -17.71
C SER A 167 -11.72 -3.74 -17.55
N SER A 168 -12.26 -3.19 -16.46
CA SER A 168 -12.21 -1.77 -16.15
C SER A 168 -12.20 -1.53 -14.64
N PHE A 169 -11.89 -0.31 -14.22
CA PHE A 169 -11.95 0.08 -12.82
C PHE A 169 -12.18 1.58 -12.65
N LEU A 170 -12.60 1.95 -11.44
CA LEU A 170 -12.72 3.33 -10.99
C LEU A 170 -11.60 3.64 -10.00
N LEU A 171 -10.98 4.80 -10.14
CA LEU A 171 -10.05 5.34 -9.15
C LEU A 171 -10.38 6.81 -8.87
N LEU A 172 -9.92 7.30 -7.73
CA LEU A 172 -9.86 8.74 -7.48
C LEU A 172 -8.56 9.30 -8.06
N SER A 173 -8.63 10.53 -8.56
CA SER A 173 -7.47 11.28 -9.05
C SER A 173 -7.74 12.76 -8.98
N SER A 174 -6.67 13.52 -8.75
CA SER A 174 -6.69 14.97 -8.94
C SER A 174 -6.92 15.31 -10.42
N ILE A 175 -7.88 16.19 -10.70
CA ILE A 175 -8.26 16.66 -12.03
C ILE A 175 -8.31 18.19 -12.04
N GLN A 176 -7.69 18.79 -13.05
CA GLN A 176 -7.74 20.23 -13.28
C GLN A 176 -9.09 20.63 -13.92
N GLU A 177 -9.97 21.23 -13.12
CA GLU A 177 -11.30 21.70 -13.56
C GLU A 177 -11.27 23.14 -14.08
N SER A 178 -10.47 24.02 -13.47
CA SER A 178 -10.39 25.41 -13.91
C SER A 178 -9.13 26.14 -13.44
N GLY A 179 -8.47 26.84 -14.36
CA GLY A 179 -7.25 27.59 -14.03
C GLY A 179 -6.20 26.65 -13.42
N HIS A 180 -5.69 26.98 -12.23
CA HIS A 180 -4.73 26.14 -11.49
C HIS A 180 -5.38 25.28 -10.40
N TYR A 181 -6.72 25.28 -10.29
CA TYR A 181 -7.41 24.52 -9.26
C TYR A 181 -7.66 23.09 -9.71
N GLN A 182 -7.20 22.15 -8.89
CA GLN A 182 -7.46 20.73 -9.06
C GLN A 182 -8.41 20.25 -7.97
N PHE A 183 -9.25 19.28 -8.30
CA PHE A 183 -10.21 18.65 -7.39
C PHE A 183 -10.13 17.14 -7.55
N THR A 184 -10.39 16.43 -6.46
CA THR A 184 -10.43 14.97 -6.48
C THR A 184 -11.69 14.48 -7.18
N HIS A 185 -11.52 13.71 -8.25
CA HIS A 185 -12.63 13.19 -9.05
C HIS A 185 -12.47 11.71 -9.38
N ILE A 186 -13.59 11.09 -9.75
CA ILE A 186 -13.65 9.70 -10.16
C ILE A 186 -13.24 9.59 -11.63
N LYS A 187 -12.20 8.79 -11.89
CA LYS A 187 -11.77 8.37 -13.22
C LYS A 187 -12.20 6.92 -13.48
N HIS A 188 -12.79 6.68 -14.64
CA HIS A 188 -13.04 5.36 -15.19
C HIS A 188 -11.95 4.97 -16.19
N ILE A 189 -11.31 3.83 -15.96
CA ILE A 189 -10.25 3.30 -16.80
C ILE A 189 -10.72 2.00 -17.44
N THR A 190 -10.68 1.93 -18.77
CA THR A 190 -10.89 0.70 -19.54
C THR A 190 -9.55 0.14 -19.99
N ILE A 191 -9.18 -1.04 -19.48
CA ILE A 191 -7.82 -1.60 -19.61
C ILE A 191 -7.52 -1.98 -21.06
N SER A 192 -8.45 -2.69 -21.73
CA SER A 192 -8.26 -3.19 -23.10
C SER A 192 -8.09 -2.07 -24.13
N GLN A 193 -8.75 -0.93 -23.91
CA GLN A 193 -8.72 0.23 -24.80
C GLN A 193 -7.69 1.28 -24.36
N ARG A 194 -7.03 1.09 -23.20
CA ARG A 194 -6.18 2.10 -22.53
C ARG A 194 -6.85 3.47 -22.49
N ARG A 195 -8.16 3.47 -22.22
CA ARG A 195 -8.99 4.68 -22.24
C ARG A 195 -9.28 5.12 -20.82
N ALA A 196 -9.00 6.38 -20.53
CA ALA A 196 -9.39 7.06 -19.31
C ALA A 196 -10.54 8.03 -19.60
N SER A 197 -11.56 8.04 -18.76
CA SER A 197 -12.67 9.02 -18.80
C SER A 197 -12.94 9.52 -17.39
N VAL A 198 -13.01 10.84 -17.21
CA VAL A 198 -13.41 11.45 -15.94
C VAL A 198 -14.94 11.42 -15.87
N ILE A 199 -15.51 10.89 -14.79
CA ILE A 199 -16.97 10.67 -14.67
C ILE A 199 -17.64 11.54 -13.61
N SER A 200 -16.87 12.25 -12.79
CA SER A 200 -17.34 13.33 -11.91
C SER A 200 -16.61 14.63 -12.25
N HIS A 201 -17.27 15.77 -12.10
CA HIS A 201 -16.70 17.09 -12.42
C HIS A 201 -17.19 18.15 -11.45
N GLY A 202 -16.53 19.30 -11.44
CA GLY A 202 -16.92 20.47 -10.66
C GLY A 202 -15.89 20.88 -9.60
N ARG A 203 -16.09 22.07 -9.02
CA ARG A 203 -15.18 22.63 -8.00
C ARG A 203 -15.48 22.10 -6.59
N TYR A 204 -15.50 20.78 -6.43
CA TYR A 204 -15.76 20.08 -5.16
C TYR A 204 -15.19 18.66 -5.21
N GLU A 205 -15.02 18.05 -4.03
CA GLU A 205 -14.52 16.68 -3.84
C GLU A 205 -15.36 15.90 -2.83
#